data_AF-A0A7X9EI41-F1
#
_entry.id   AF-A0A7X9EI41-F1
#
_cell.length_a   1.000
_cell.length_b   1.000
_cell.length_c   1.000
_cell.angle_alpha   90.00
_cell.angle_beta   90.00
_cell.angle_gamma   90.00
#
_symmetry.space_group_name_H-M   'P 1'
#
loop_
_entity.id
_entity.type
_entity.pdbx_description
1 polymer ?
#
loop_
_entity_poly.entity_id
_entity_poly.type
_entity_poly.pdbx_seq_one_letter_code
_entity_poly.pdbx_strand_id
1 'polypeptide(L)'
;MAKEKLFGTDGIRGEAYLYPLLEEFVEKIGFSAGKVLGREKGKVLVGYDTRESCEPIKKWLFCGFTKAGIDAYDCGVVPTPAISAMVKEKGFDFGAVISASHNPYSDNGIKFFSQSGEKLGEDKENEIETFFYETRDLSGFKITGKVFKIDLEEDYINFILKNYSDLNLERKTILLDTANGAAFKIAPKIFSKLGAGVKAINNLPTGKNINENC
;
A
#
# COMPACT_ATOMS: atom_id res chain seq x y z
N MET A 1 16.57 2.72 -28.04
CA MET A 1 16.34 3.83 -27.09
C MET A 1 16.41 3.25 -25.70
N ALA A 2 17.11 3.88 -24.76
CA ALA A 2 17.13 3.42 -23.38
C ALA A 2 15.71 3.52 -22.80
N LYS A 3 15.21 2.45 -22.19
CA LYS A 3 13.91 2.44 -21.49
C LYS A 3 14.00 3.38 -20.29
N GLU A 4 12.98 4.18 -20.04
CA GLU A 4 12.93 5.06 -18.86
C GLU A 4 12.78 4.20 -17.59
N LYS A 5 13.51 4.53 -16.51
CA LYS A 5 13.37 3.77 -15.25
C LYS A 5 12.08 4.22 -14.57
N LEU A 6 11.21 3.26 -14.22
CA LEU A 6 9.91 3.51 -13.60
C LEU A 6 10.01 3.50 -12.07
N PHE A 7 10.79 2.57 -11.53
CA PHE A 7 11.03 2.45 -10.11
C PHE A 7 12.11 3.44 -9.67
N GLY A 8 11.69 4.44 -8.89
CA GLY A 8 12.59 5.32 -8.17
C GLY A 8 13.07 4.68 -6.86
N THR A 9 13.75 5.46 -6.03
CA THR A 9 14.28 4.99 -4.74
C THR A 9 13.22 4.37 -3.85
N ASP A 10 11.94 4.75 -3.95
CA ASP A 10 10.84 4.22 -3.14
C ASP A 10 9.59 3.88 -3.95
N GLY A 11 9.77 3.06 -4.98
CA GLY A 11 8.71 2.65 -5.89
C GLY A 11 8.40 3.71 -6.93
N ILE A 12 7.20 3.66 -7.48
CA ILE A 12 6.73 4.56 -8.53
C ILE A 12 6.04 5.74 -7.84
N ARG A 13 6.46 6.97 -8.13
CA ARG A 13 5.89 8.19 -7.53
C ARG A 13 5.69 9.29 -8.58
N GLY A 14 4.75 10.17 -8.32
CA GLY A 14 4.49 11.36 -9.12
C GLY A 14 3.27 12.11 -8.60
N GLU A 15 2.96 13.23 -9.25
CA GLU A 15 1.68 13.91 -9.04
C GLU A 15 0.53 12.98 -9.48
N ALA A 16 -0.52 12.90 -8.68
CA ALA A 16 -1.67 12.06 -9.00
C ALA A 16 -2.30 12.50 -10.32
N TYR A 17 -2.75 11.52 -11.11
CA TYR A 17 -3.36 11.75 -12.43
C TYR A 17 -2.42 12.30 -13.51
N LEU A 18 -1.13 12.42 -13.24
CA LEU A 18 -0.09 12.66 -14.23
C LEU A 18 0.79 11.43 -14.37
N TYR A 19 1.57 11.33 -15.46
CA TYR A 19 2.52 10.23 -15.61
C TYR A 19 3.52 10.22 -14.43
N PRO A 20 3.81 9.04 -13.83
CA PRO A 20 3.41 7.68 -14.21
C PRO A 20 2.10 7.15 -13.56
N LEU A 21 1.28 7.99 -12.93
CA LEU A 21 0.04 7.63 -12.23
C LEU A 21 -1.22 7.88 -13.08
N LEU A 22 -1.17 7.51 -14.35
CA LEU A 22 -2.32 7.50 -15.27
C LEU A 22 -2.97 6.12 -15.29
N GLU A 23 -4.28 6.06 -15.56
CA GLU A 23 -5.08 4.81 -15.56
C GLU A 23 -4.39 3.67 -16.32
N GLU A 24 -4.13 3.86 -17.62
CA GLU A 24 -3.51 2.83 -18.46
C GLU A 24 -2.16 2.35 -17.90
N PHE A 25 -1.36 3.29 -17.38
CA PHE A 25 -0.06 3.00 -16.81
C PHE A 25 -0.19 2.18 -15.51
N VAL A 26 -1.12 2.57 -14.63
CA VAL A 26 -1.37 1.91 -13.35
C VAL A 26 -2.00 0.52 -13.56
N GLU A 27 -2.89 0.35 -14.53
CA GLU A 27 -3.38 -0.99 -14.90
C GLU A 27 -2.23 -1.88 -15.36
N LYS A 28 -1.38 -1.36 -16.24
CA LYS A 28 -0.28 -2.09 -16.84
C LYS A 28 0.82 -2.44 -15.84
N ILE A 29 1.13 -1.57 -14.88
CA ILE A 29 2.04 -1.90 -13.79
C ILE A 29 1.43 -2.93 -12.85
N GLY A 30 0.14 -2.83 -12.52
CA GLY A 30 -0.56 -3.86 -11.74
C GLY A 30 -0.51 -5.22 -12.42
N PHE A 31 -0.78 -5.28 -13.72
CA PHE A 31 -0.67 -6.50 -14.51
C PHE A 31 0.75 -7.08 -14.48
N SER A 32 1.75 -6.24 -14.73
CA SER A 32 3.16 -6.65 -14.79
C SER A 32 3.66 -7.17 -13.43
N ALA A 33 3.36 -6.45 -12.35
CA ALA A 33 3.68 -6.91 -10.99
C ALA A 33 2.94 -8.21 -10.66
N GLY A 34 1.68 -8.35 -11.06
CA GLY A 34 0.93 -9.60 -10.88
C GLY A 34 1.55 -10.79 -11.61
N LYS A 35 2.12 -10.59 -12.80
CA LYS A 35 2.81 -11.64 -13.57
C LYS A 35 4.17 -12.03 -13.01
N VAL A 36 4.90 -11.07 -12.41
CA VAL A 36 6.25 -11.28 -11.89
C VAL A 36 6.26 -11.79 -10.45
N LEU A 37 5.37 -11.25 -9.61
CA LEU A 37 5.34 -11.53 -8.16
C LEU A 37 4.30 -12.58 -7.78
N GLY A 38 3.26 -12.72 -8.59
CA GLY A 38 2.16 -13.64 -8.32
C GLY A 38 2.41 -15.05 -8.87
N ARG A 39 1.82 -16.03 -8.20
CA ARG A 39 1.65 -17.39 -8.72
C ARG A 39 0.33 -17.53 -9.48
N GLU A 40 0.12 -18.67 -10.14
CA GLU A 40 -1.18 -18.99 -10.72
C GLU A 40 -2.27 -18.95 -9.62
N LYS A 41 -3.31 -18.12 -9.82
CA LYS A 41 -4.36 -17.84 -8.81
C LYS A 41 -3.79 -17.32 -7.48
N GLY A 42 -2.72 -16.53 -7.55
CA GLY A 42 -2.11 -15.88 -6.39
C GLY A 42 -2.98 -14.77 -5.80
N LYS A 43 -2.55 -14.23 -4.66
CA LYS A 43 -3.24 -13.16 -3.93
C LYS A 43 -2.30 -12.01 -3.56
N VAL A 44 -2.76 -10.79 -3.77
CA VAL A 44 -2.08 -9.55 -3.37
C VAL A 44 -2.87 -8.84 -2.28
N LEU A 45 -2.17 -8.37 -1.25
CA LEU A 45 -2.74 -7.49 -0.24
C LEU A 45 -2.45 -6.03 -0.59
N VAL A 46 -3.48 -5.19 -0.62
CA VAL A 46 -3.35 -3.78 -1.00
C VAL A 46 -3.91 -2.86 0.08
N GLY A 47 -3.05 -1.98 0.58
CA GLY A 47 -3.41 -0.89 1.47
C GLY A 47 -3.01 0.46 0.91
N TYR A 48 -3.51 1.52 1.53
CA TYR A 48 -3.25 2.88 1.07
C TYR A 48 -3.31 3.88 2.21
N ASP A 49 -2.82 5.10 1.97
CA ASP A 49 -2.96 6.20 2.92
C ASP A 49 -4.29 6.95 2.74
N THR A 50 -4.37 8.17 3.24
CA THR A 50 -5.62 8.94 3.29
C THR A 50 -5.81 9.88 2.11
N ARG A 51 -4.93 9.86 1.09
CA ARG A 51 -5.07 10.70 -0.11
C ARG A 51 -6.33 10.32 -0.88
N GLU A 52 -7.08 11.32 -1.34
CA GLU A 52 -8.27 11.07 -2.18
C GLU A 52 -7.93 10.35 -3.49
N SER A 53 -6.71 10.56 -4.02
CA SER A 53 -6.23 9.92 -5.24
C SER A 53 -6.02 8.41 -5.11
N CYS A 54 -6.00 7.84 -3.89
CA CYS A 54 -5.91 6.40 -3.69
C CYS A 54 -7.12 5.65 -4.26
N GLU A 55 -8.33 6.22 -4.22
CA GLU A 55 -9.56 5.55 -4.68
C GLU A 55 -9.58 5.23 -6.19
N PRO A 56 -9.23 6.15 -7.11
CA PRO A 56 -9.07 5.80 -8.52
C PRO A 56 -7.83 4.92 -8.75
N ILE A 57 -6.67 5.24 -8.15
CA ILE A 57 -5.43 4.48 -8.38
C ILE A 57 -5.58 3.02 -7.99
N LYS A 58 -6.23 2.71 -6.86
CA LYS A 58 -6.42 1.31 -6.44
C LYS A 58 -7.29 0.53 -7.42
N LYS A 59 -8.30 1.17 -8.02
CA LYS A 59 -9.19 0.51 -9.00
C LYS A 59 -8.42 0.11 -10.26
N TRP A 60 -7.58 1.01 -10.76
CA TRP A 60 -6.70 0.72 -11.90
C TRP A 60 -5.72 -0.41 -11.58
N LEU A 61 -5.13 -0.36 -10.38
CA LEU A 61 -4.20 -1.40 -9.95
C LEU A 61 -4.89 -2.78 -9.82
N PHE A 62 -6.11 -2.81 -9.28
CA PHE A 62 -6.94 -4.02 -9.19
C PHE A 62 -7.32 -4.56 -10.57
N CYS A 63 -7.63 -3.68 -11.54
CA CYS A 63 -7.88 -4.10 -12.92
C CYS A 63 -6.65 -4.83 -13.50
N GLY A 64 -5.45 -4.26 -13.29
CA GLY A 64 -4.18 -4.89 -13.66
C GLY A 64 -3.99 -6.28 -13.03
N PHE A 65 -4.08 -6.35 -11.69
CA PHE A 65 -3.91 -7.61 -10.96
C PHE A 65 -4.90 -8.69 -11.40
N THR A 66 -6.17 -8.35 -11.53
CA THR A 66 -7.21 -9.32 -11.86
C THR A 66 -7.13 -9.80 -13.32
N LYS A 67 -6.65 -8.96 -14.26
CA LYS A 67 -6.24 -9.39 -15.61
C LYS A 67 -5.02 -10.30 -15.59
N ALA A 68 -4.10 -10.12 -14.64
CA ALA A 68 -2.95 -11.01 -14.46
C ALA A 68 -3.35 -12.39 -13.87
N GLY A 69 -4.57 -12.53 -13.36
CA GLY A 69 -5.08 -13.73 -12.69
C GLY A 69 -4.83 -13.75 -11.19
N ILE A 70 -4.57 -12.57 -10.60
CA ILE A 70 -4.29 -12.40 -9.17
C ILE A 70 -5.53 -11.86 -8.47
N ASP A 71 -5.88 -12.47 -7.34
CA ASP A 71 -6.93 -12.00 -6.45
C ASP A 71 -6.41 -10.80 -5.63
N ALA A 72 -7.07 -9.66 -5.72
CA ALA A 72 -6.72 -8.44 -5.00
C ALA A 72 -7.55 -8.30 -3.73
N TYR A 73 -6.87 -8.11 -2.59
CA TYR A 73 -7.50 -7.91 -1.29
C TYR A 73 -7.30 -6.45 -0.86
N ASP A 74 -8.38 -5.68 -0.91
CA ASP A 74 -8.46 -4.29 -0.45
C ASP A 74 -8.60 -4.28 1.08
N CYS A 75 -7.54 -3.86 1.79
CA CYS A 75 -7.57 -3.70 3.25
C CYS A 75 -7.79 -2.27 3.73
N GLY A 76 -8.14 -1.37 2.82
CA GLY A 76 -8.43 0.02 3.16
C GLY A 76 -7.21 0.83 3.61
N VAL A 77 -7.49 1.84 4.44
CA VAL A 77 -6.46 2.74 4.96
C VAL A 77 -5.70 2.08 6.10
N VAL A 78 -4.44 1.76 5.84
CA VAL A 78 -3.53 1.16 6.83
C VAL A 78 -2.09 1.68 6.64
N PRO A 79 -1.28 1.78 7.69
CA PRO A 79 0.13 2.13 7.56
C PRO A 79 0.87 1.17 6.63
N THR A 80 1.86 1.68 5.88
CA THR A 80 2.78 0.85 5.09
C THR A 80 3.34 -0.37 5.84
N PRO A 81 3.81 -0.27 7.11
CA PRO A 81 4.29 -1.45 7.83
C PRO A 81 3.20 -2.49 8.14
N ALA A 82 1.91 -2.14 8.09
CA ALA A 82 0.83 -3.12 8.21
C ALA A 82 0.79 -4.06 7.01
N ILE A 83 1.03 -3.55 5.79
CA ILE A 83 1.15 -4.38 4.59
C ILE A 83 2.36 -5.30 4.69
N SER A 84 3.51 -4.75 5.06
CA SER A 84 4.74 -5.54 5.28
C SER A 84 4.51 -6.71 6.25
N ALA A 85 3.91 -6.45 7.42
CA ALA A 85 3.62 -7.50 8.40
C ALA A 85 2.56 -8.49 7.90
N MET A 86 1.43 -7.99 7.40
CA MET A 86 0.26 -8.84 7.10
C MET A 86 0.42 -9.68 5.84
N VAL A 87 1.27 -9.27 4.88
CA VAL A 87 1.61 -10.11 3.72
C VAL A 87 2.20 -11.43 4.20
N LYS A 88 3.18 -11.38 5.10
CA LYS A 88 3.83 -12.56 5.67
C LYS A 88 2.88 -13.33 6.60
N GLU A 89 2.26 -12.65 7.56
CA GLU A 89 1.41 -13.28 8.59
C GLU A 89 0.16 -13.96 8.02
N LYS A 90 -0.41 -13.44 6.93
CA LYS A 90 -1.63 -13.99 6.29
C LYS A 90 -1.32 -14.75 4.99
N GLY A 91 -0.03 -14.93 4.67
CA GLY A 91 0.47 -15.73 3.56
C GLY A 91 0.06 -15.21 2.18
N PHE A 92 0.05 -13.89 1.96
CA PHE A 92 -0.09 -13.27 0.64
C PHE A 92 1.16 -13.47 -0.20
N ASP A 93 0.99 -13.53 -1.52
CA ASP A 93 2.13 -13.73 -2.44
C ASP A 93 2.97 -12.46 -2.54
N PHE A 94 2.33 -11.29 -2.47
CA PHE A 94 2.99 -9.99 -2.40
C PHE A 94 2.05 -8.93 -1.81
N GLY A 95 2.60 -7.76 -1.50
CA GLY A 95 1.86 -6.59 -1.04
C GLY A 95 1.99 -5.41 -2.00
N ALA A 96 0.99 -4.53 -2.00
CA ALA A 96 1.09 -3.22 -2.62
C ALA A 96 0.61 -2.11 -1.66
N VAL A 97 1.28 -0.97 -1.69
CA VAL A 97 0.87 0.24 -0.97
C VAL A 97 0.70 1.38 -1.95
N ILE A 98 -0.43 2.07 -1.88
CA ILE A 98 -0.67 3.30 -2.63
C ILE A 98 -0.46 4.49 -1.70
N SER A 99 0.70 5.14 -1.81
CA SER A 99 1.11 6.27 -0.99
C SER A 99 2.37 6.95 -1.52
N ALA A 100 2.43 8.28 -1.44
CA ALA A 100 3.67 9.05 -1.59
C ALA A 100 4.37 9.35 -0.24
N SER A 101 4.01 8.64 0.84
CA SER A 101 4.62 8.80 2.16
C SER A 101 4.46 10.23 2.71
N HIS A 102 5.55 10.99 2.81
CA HIS A 102 5.59 12.33 3.41
C HIS A 102 5.29 13.46 2.43
N ASN A 103 5.12 13.16 1.13
CA ASN A 103 4.86 14.19 0.12
C ASN A 103 3.51 14.90 0.34
N PRO A 104 3.30 16.11 -0.24
CA PRO A 104 2.00 16.80 -0.22
C PRO A 104 0.88 15.96 -0.84
N TYR A 105 -0.38 16.19 -0.46
CA TYR A 105 -1.53 15.37 -0.85
C TYR A 105 -1.72 15.17 -2.37
N SER A 106 -1.23 16.12 -3.18
CA SER A 106 -1.26 16.08 -4.65
C SER A 106 -0.46 14.92 -5.23
N ASP A 107 0.58 14.48 -4.54
CA ASP A 107 1.42 13.37 -4.97
C ASP A 107 0.82 12.03 -4.56
N ASN A 108 1.13 10.98 -5.29
CA ASN A 108 0.90 9.61 -4.85
C ASN A 108 2.00 8.68 -5.36
N GLY A 109 1.85 7.38 -5.12
CA GLY A 109 2.80 6.40 -5.59
C GLY A 109 2.37 4.98 -5.31
N ILE A 110 3.11 4.03 -5.86
CA ILE A 110 2.88 2.59 -5.71
C ILE A 110 4.18 1.94 -5.25
N LYS A 111 4.12 1.21 -4.15
CA LYS A 111 5.21 0.39 -3.61
C LYS A 111 4.78 -1.06 -3.59
N PHE A 112 5.67 -1.96 -3.98
CA PHE A 112 5.43 -3.40 -3.87
C PHE A 112 6.31 -4.03 -2.79
N PHE A 113 5.79 -5.10 -2.19
CA PHE A 113 6.43 -5.87 -1.14
C PHE A 113 6.46 -7.34 -1.53
N SER A 114 7.57 -8.03 -1.28
CA SER A 114 7.72 -9.47 -1.52
C SER A 114 6.81 -10.30 -0.61
N GLN A 115 6.76 -11.61 -0.85
CA GLN A 115 6.10 -12.58 0.04
C GLN A 115 6.63 -12.55 1.49
N SER A 116 7.90 -12.16 1.70
CA SER A 116 8.49 -11.99 3.03
C SER A 116 8.04 -10.70 3.73
N GLY A 117 7.29 -9.83 3.04
CA GLY A 117 6.87 -8.52 3.54
C GLY A 117 7.94 -7.44 3.36
N GLU A 118 9.03 -7.74 2.67
CA GLU A 118 10.15 -6.81 2.47
C GLU A 118 9.92 -5.98 1.21
N LYS A 119 10.55 -4.81 1.13
CA LYS A 119 10.57 -4.03 -0.11
C LYS A 119 11.26 -4.85 -1.21
N LEU A 120 10.79 -4.71 -2.45
CA LEU A 120 11.43 -5.37 -3.59
C LEU A 120 12.89 -4.93 -3.74
N GLY A 121 13.76 -5.88 -4.08
CA GLY A 121 15.11 -5.59 -4.55
C GLY A 121 15.09 -5.18 -6.03
N GLU A 122 16.16 -4.52 -6.46
CA GLU A 122 16.30 -3.97 -7.82
C GLU A 122 16.08 -5.03 -8.91
N ASP A 123 16.50 -6.28 -8.70
CA ASP A 123 16.29 -7.38 -9.66
C ASP A 123 14.79 -7.59 -9.96
N LYS A 124 13.94 -7.55 -8.93
CA LYS A 124 12.49 -7.73 -9.09
C LYS A 124 11.82 -6.50 -9.68
N GLU A 125 12.29 -5.30 -9.32
CA GLU A 125 11.84 -4.06 -9.95
C GLU A 125 12.15 -4.08 -11.46
N ASN A 126 13.37 -4.45 -11.85
CA ASN A 126 13.79 -4.58 -13.24
C ASN A 126 13.00 -5.65 -14.02
N GLU A 127 12.64 -6.76 -13.38
CA GLU A 127 11.79 -7.80 -13.98
C GLU A 127 10.39 -7.26 -14.26
N ILE A 128 9.80 -6.50 -13.32
CA ILE A 128 8.51 -5.83 -13.51
C ILE A 128 8.60 -4.79 -14.63
N GLU A 129 9.63 -3.96 -14.67
CA GLU A 129 9.83 -2.99 -15.75
C GLU A 129 9.98 -3.67 -17.10
N THR A 130 10.74 -4.76 -17.17
CA THR A 130 10.92 -5.52 -18.40
C THR A 130 9.58 -6.02 -18.92
N PHE A 131 8.78 -6.65 -18.05
CA PHE A 131 7.45 -7.14 -18.39
C PHE A 131 6.49 -6.01 -18.77
N PHE A 132 6.57 -4.87 -18.08
CA PHE A 132 5.81 -3.67 -18.42
C PHE A 132 6.14 -3.18 -19.83
N TYR A 133 7.41 -3.09 -20.20
CA TYR A 133 7.79 -2.62 -21.53
C TYR A 133 7.52 -3.63 -22.65
N GLU A 134 7.49 -4.92 -22.35
CA GLU A 134 7.15 -5.98 -23.32
C GLU A 134 5.64 -6.10 -23.56
N THR A 135 4.84 -5.81 -22.53
CA THR A 135 3.38 -5.76 -22.65
C THR A 135 3.01 -4.56 -23.51
N ARG A 136 2.32 -4.75 -24.65
CA ARG A 136 1.90 -3.62 -25.51
C ARG A 136 0.63 -2.97 -24.98
N ASP A 137 -0.43 -3.75 -24.86
CA ASP A 137 -1.72 -3.36 -24.31
C ASP A 137 -2.35 -4.53 -23.53
N LEU A 138 -3.42 -4.23 -22.79
CA LEU A 138 -4.13 -5.21 -21.97
C LEU A 138 -5.49 -5.64 -22.55
N SER A 139 -5.83 -5.23 -23.77
CA SER A 139 -7.18 -5.40 -24.36
C SER A 139 -7.55 -6.87 -24.58
N GLY A 140 -6.56 -7.72 -24.85
CA GLY A 140 -6.75 -9.17 -25.04
C GLY A 140 -6.88 -9.99 -23.75
N PHE A 141 -6.61 -9.39 -22.59
CA PHE A 141 -6.62 -10.12 -21.31
C PHE A 141 -7.98 -10.04 -20.63
N LYS A 142 -8.55 -11.22 -20.35
CA LYS A 142 -9.79 -11.33 -19.56
C LYS A 142 -9.48 -11.18 -18.07
N ILE A 143 -10.41 -10.57 -17.34
CA ILE A 143 -10.39 -10.57 -15.88
C ILE A 143 -10.64 -12.01 -15.39
N THR A 144 -9.66 -12.56 -14.69
CA THR A 144 -9.73 -13.94 -14.16
C THR A 144 -9.50 -14.00 -12.65
N GLY A 145 -8.81 -13.01 -12.07
CA GLY A 145 -8.78 -12.77 -10.63
C GLY A 145 -10.02 -12.01 -10.13
N LYS A 146 -10.16 -11.92 -8.81
CA LYS A 146 -11.28 -11.25 -8.13
C LYS A 146 -10.78 -10.18 -7.16
N VAL A 147 -11.67 -9.26 -6.81
CA VAL A 147 -11.42 -8.25 -5.77
C VAL A 147 -12.22 -8.60 -4.52
N PHE A 148 -11.54 -8.61 -3.38
CA PHE A 148 -12.12 -8.86 -2.07
C PHE A 148 -11.85 -7.67 -1.15
N LYS A 149 -12.76 -7.43 -0.21
CA LYS A 149 -12.50 -6.54 0.93
C LYS A 149 -12.08 -7.38 2.13
N ILE A 150 -11.10 -6.91 2.87
CA ILE A 150 -10.65 -7.51 4.13
C ILE A 150 -10.40 -6.41 5.15
N ASP A 151 -10.71 -6.64 6.42
CA ASP A 151 -10.32 -5.73 7.50
C ASP A 151 -9.19 -6.38 8.28
N LEU A 152 -8.04 -5.71 8.35
CA LEU A 152 -6.84 -6.17 9.04
C LEU A 152 -6.42 -5.23 10.17
N GLU A 153 -7.28 -4.30 10.57
CA GLU A 153 -6.95 -3.29 11.58
C GLU A 153 -6.59 -3.94 12.92
N GLU A 154 -7.49 -4.78 13.45
CA GLU A 154 -7.27 -5.47 14.73
C GLU A 154 -6.18 -6.55 14.62
N ASP A 155 -6.03 -7.20 13.46
CA ASP A 155 -4.93 -8.14 13.21
C ASP A 155 -3.57 -7.45 13.37
N TYR A 156 -3.40 -6.26 12.77
CA TYR A 156 -2.16 -5.50 12.87
C TYR A 156 -1.95 -4.91 14.27
N ILE A 157 -3.00 -4.42 14.93
CA ILE A 157 -2.93 -3.97 16.33
C ILE A 157 -2.42 -5.12 17.22
N ASN A 158 -3.02 -6.31 17.10
CA ASN A 158 -2.64 -7.47 17.89
C ASN A 158 -1.22 -7.94 17.56
N PHE A 159 -0.79 -7.86 16.29
CA PHE A 159 0.59 -8.11 15.91
C PHE A 159 1.56 -7.19 16.66
N ILE A 160 1.28 -5.88 16.72
CA ILE A 160 2.13 -4.93 17.46
C ILE A 160 2.10 -5.23 18.97
N LEU A 161 0.92 -5.39 19.57
CA LEU A 161 0.81 -5.67 21.01
C LEU A 161 1.54 -6.96 21.43
N LYS A 162 1.51 -7.99 20.58
CA LYS A 162 2.23 -9.24 20.83
C LYS A 162 3.75 -9.03 20.79
N ASN A 163 4.28 -8.22 19.87
CA ASN A 163 5.71 -7.95 19.76
C ASN A 163 6.23 -7.00 20.85
N TYR A 164 5.34 -6.25 21.50
CA TYR A 164 5.66 -5.32 22.58
C TYR A 164 4.90 -5.66 23.87
N SER A 165 4.74 -6.95 24.17
CA SER A 165 3.96 -7.42 25.32
C SER A 165 4.47 -6.90 26.67
N ASP A 166 5.77 -6.59 26.74
CA ASP A 166 6.43 -6.14 27.97
C ASP A 166 6.39 -4.60 28.12
N LEU A 167 5.91 -3.88 27.10
CA LEU A 167 5.78 -2.43 27.14
C LEU A 167 4.49 -2.04 27.85
N ASN A 168 4.62 -1.44 29.03
CA ASN A 168 3.50 -0.84 29.75
C ASN A 168 3.63 0.70 29.77
N LEU A 169 2.63 1.40 29.25
CA LEU A 169 2.54 2.85 29.18
C LEU A 169 1.55 3.45 30.17
N GLU A 170 1.10 2.67 31.16
CA GLU A 170 0.29 3.16 32.27
C GLU A 170 0.90 4.43 32.88
N ARG A 171 0.02 5.38 33.23
CA ARG A 171 0.37 6.69 33.80
C ARG A 171 1.20 7.59 32.87
N LYS A 172 1.41 7.21 31.60
CA LYS A 172 1.95 8.12 30.57
C LYS A 172 0.81 8.82 29.86
N THR A 173 1.04 10.10 29.52
CA THR A 173 0.17 10.84 28.60
C THR A 173 0.98 11.13 27.34
N ILE A 174 0.45 10.75 26.19
CA ILE A 174 1.12 10.85 24.89
C ILE A 174 0.28 11.73 23.96
N LEU A 175 0.91 12.77 23.44
CA LEU A 175 0.39 13.53 22.30
C LEU A 175 0.87 12.85 21.02
N LEU A 176 -0.05 12.43 20.17
CA LEU A 176 0.25 11.79 18.88
C LEU A 176 -0.19 12.71 17.75
N ASP A 177 0.77 13.11 16.92
CA ASP A 177 0.45 13.65 15.60
C ASP A 177 0.37 12.49 14.60
N THR A 178 -0.80 12.34 13.97
CA THR A 178 -1.01 11.28 12.98
C THR A 178 -0.94 11.76 11.54
N ALA A 179 -0.53 13.02 11.32
CA ALA A 179 -0.33 13.67 10.03
C ALA A 179 -1.52 13.62 9.07
N ASN A 180 -2.72 13.41 9.60
CA ASN A 180 -3.94 13.00 8.90
C ASN A 180 -3.69 11.83 7.93
N GLY A 181 -2.70 10.99 8.21
CA GLY A 181 -2.20 9.93 7.33
C GLY A 181 -2.75 8.55 7.67
N ALA A 182 -2.10 7.51 7.16
CA ALA A 182 -2.58 6.13 7.28
C ALA A 182 -2.69 5.60 8.73
N ALA A 183 -1.96 6.19 9.67
CA ALA A 183 -1.92 5.75 11.07
C ALA A 183 -3.00 6.40 11.96
N PHE A 184 -3.81 7.31 11.41
CA PHE A 184 -4.76 8.14 12.16
C PHE A 184 -5.67 7.32 13.12
N LYS A 185 -6.24 6.21 12.65
CA LYS A 185 -7.05 5.32 13.50
C LYS A 185 -6.22 4.38 14.38
N ILE A 186 -5.19 3.76 13.79
CA ILE A 186 -4.50 2.61 14.39
C ILE A 186 -3.55 3.05 15.50
N ALA A 187 -2.77 4.11 15.30
CA ALA A 187 -1.76 4.51 16.28
C ALA A 187 -2.39 4.87 17.64
N PRO A 188 -3.44 5.72 17.73
CA PRO A 188 -4.07 6.02 19.01
C PRO A 188 -4.60 4.78 19.73
N LYS A 189 -5.16 3.81 18.98
CA LYS A 189 -5.65 2.54 19.55
C LYS A 189 -4.51 1.71 20.14
N ILE A 190 -3.38 1.57 19.44
CA ILE A 190 -2.22 0.82 19.93
C ILE A 190 -1.72 1.43 21.24
N PHE A 191 -1.44 2.74 21.28
CA PHE A 191 -0.94 3.39 22.48
C PHE A 191 -1.93 3.34 23.64
N SER A 192 -3.24 3.47 23.36
CA SER A 192 -4.28 3.34 24.39
C SER A 192 -4.35 1.91 24.95
N LYS A 193 -4.24 0.88 24.10
CA LYS A 193 -4.22 -0.54 24.54
C LYS A 193 -2.97 -0.90 25.34
N LEU A 194 -1.87 -0.17 25.15
CA LEU A 194 -0.66 -0.26 25.99
C LEU A 194 -0.78 0.51 27.32
N GLY A 195 -1.92 1.14 27.61
CA GLY A 195 -2.20 1.82 28.88
C GLY A 195 -1.95 3.33 28.91
N ALA A 196 -1.55 3.94 27.80
CA ALA A 196 -1.33 5.40 27.75
C ALA A 196 -2.64 6.19 27.72
N GLY A 197 -2.65 7.36 28.37
CA GLY A 197 -3.62 8.42 28.04
C GLY A 197 -3.22 9.08 26.72
N VAL A 198 -4.04 8.96 25.69
CA VAL A 198 -3.70 9.43 24.34
C VAL A 198 -4.48 10.68 23.97
N LYS A 199 -3.77 11.72 23.49
CA LYS A 199 -4.35 12.86 22.78
C LYS A 199 -3.85 12.83 21.34
N ALA A 200 -4.74 12.57 20.39
CA ALA A 200 -4.40 12.60 18.96
C ALA A 200 -4.67 14.00 18.37
N ILE A 201 -3.74 14.49 17.56
CA ILE A 201 -3.87 15.69 16.74
C ILE A 201 -3.64 15.31 15.27
N ASN A 202 -4.14 16.12 14.34
CA ASN A 202 -4.10 15.84 12.90
C ASN A 202 -4.57 14.40 12.62
N ASN A 203 -5.77 14.09 13.12
CA ASN A 203 -6.37 12.75 13.13
C ASN A 203 -7.75 12.72 12.44
N LEU A 204 -7.99 13.65 11.51
CA LEU A 204 -9.26 13.80 10.80
C LEU A 204 -8.96 13.99 9.30
N PRO A 205 -8.59 12.91 8.59
CA PRO A 205 -8.28 12.98 7.18
C PRO A 205 -9.48 13.43 6.35
N THR A 206 -9.22 14.33 5.41
CA THR A 206 -10.22 14.85 4.45
C THR A 206 -9.99 14.37 3.02
N GLY A 207 -8.90 13.64 2.77
CA GLY A 207 -8.42 13.36 1.41
C GLY A 207 -7.31 14.32 0.94
N LYS A 208 -7.23 15.51 1.55
CA LYS A 208 -6.39 16.62 1.08
C LYS A 208 -5.45 17.23 2.14
N ASN A 209 -5.62 16.87 3.41
CA ASN A 209 -4.88 17.45 4.53
C ASN A 209 -3.76 16.54 5.08
N ILE A 210 -3.40 15.48 4.35
CA ILE A 210 -2.26 14.63 4.75
C ILE A 210 -0.96 15.44 4.66
N ASN A 211 -0.13 15.37 5.70
CA ASN A 211 1.15 16.08 5.82
C ASN A 211 1.05 17.63 5.77
N GLU A 212 -0.15 18.19 5.87
CA GLU A 212 -0.37 19.64 5.81
C GLU A 212 -0.08 20.28 7.17
N ASN A 213 1.12 20.87 7.31
CA ASN A 213 1.56 21.60 8.51
C ASN A 213 1.48 20.78 9.81
N CYS A 214 1.87 19.51 9.74
CA CYS A 214 1.84 18.54 10.85
C CYS A 214 3.11 17.67 10.85
#